data_AF-A0A525VYY8-F1
#
_entry.id   AF-A0A525VYY8-F1
#
_cell.length_a   1.000
_cell.length_b   1.000
_cell.length_c   1.000
_cell.angle_alpha   90.00
_cell.angle_beta   90.00
_cell.angle_gamma   90.00
#
_symmetry.space_group_name_H-M   'P 1'
#
loop_
_entity.id
_entity.type
_entity.pdbx_description
1 polymer ?
#
loop_
_entity_poly.entity_id
_entity_poly.type
_entity_poly.pdbx_seq_one_letter_code
_entity_poly.pdbx_strand_id
1 'polypeptide(L)'
;MADACFTTNGNVRAIGSIRRGANGQPQSLEASIPDGDTTGIHIEGNGSVRFLGVDTPEKNFSLAGSSAQRRLDSAEWEAYLTDPFLPQFGPFDLDTDLADHLRTRFGVGAGINHRVHGDNAERALIGLIQADMNALGQTSSTFGYFLSFSFEVFDSFGRFLAFINRHQPNGNSPGPRPPTYNERMLEQGAAMPFFVWPNIDPFRESPSMLDAVIAPGTASQVAETTPGLRRARELV
;
A
#
# COMPACT_ATOMS: atom_id res chain seq x y z
N MET A 1 0.08 11.52 -28.30
CA MET A 1 -0.14 11.08 -26.91
C MET A 1 1.20 11.13 -26.23
N ALA A 2 1.31 11.76 -25.06
CA ALA A 2 2.50 11.58 -24.23
C ALA A 2 2.56 10.08 -23.86
N ASP A 3 3.74 9.48 -23.89
CA ASP A 3 3.90 8.06 -23.58
C ASP A 3 3.34 7.79 -22.17
N ALA A 4 2.33 6.91 -22.07
CA ALA A 4 1.71 6.56 -20.80
C ALA A 4 2.70 5.85 -19.85
N CYS A 5 3.71 5.21 -20.42
CA CYS A 5 4.83 4.58 -19.74
C CYS A 5 6.15 5.07 -20.34
N PHE A 6 7.13 5.40 -19.51
CA PHE A 6 8.43 5.92 -19.95
C PHE A 6 9.51 5.56 -18.93
N THR A 7 10.78 5.65 -19.33
CA THR A 7 11.92 5.39 -18.45
C THR A 7 12.58 6.70 -18.05
N THR A 8 12.92 6.84 -16.77
CA THR A 8 13.74 7.95 -16.27
C THR A 8 14.84 7.38 -15.38
N ASN A 9 16.10 7.63 -15.75
CA ASN A 9 17.28 7.11 -15.04
C ASN A 9 17.24 5.58 -14.82
N GLY A 10 16.84 4.83 -15.85
CA GLY A 10 16.77 3.36 -15.79
C GLY A 10 15.50 2.81 -15.14
N ASN A 11 14.72 3.62 -14.44
CA ASN A 11 13.49 3.16 -13.79
C ASN A 11 12.24 3.42 -14.63
N VAL A 12 11.34 2.44 -14.66
CA VAL A 12 10.05 2.56 -15.34
C VAL A 12 9.14 3.51 -14.55
N ARG A 13 8.46 4.39 -15.28
CA ARG A 13 7.49 5.34 -14.79
C ARG A 13 6.23 5.25 -15.63
N ALA A 14 5.10 5.63 -15.06
CA ALA A 14 3.86 5.78 -15.81
C ALA A 14 3.02 6.95 -15.30
N ILE A 15 2.14 7.43 -16.16
CA ILE A 15 1.08 8.37 -15.81
C ILE A 15 -0.25 7.66 -16.03
N GLY A 16 -1.01 7.51 -14.96
CA GLY A 16 -2.35 6.89 -14.98
C GLY A 16 -3.42 7.88 -14.57
N SER A 17 -4.66 7.64 -14.97
CA SER A 17 -5.83 8.36 -14.46
C SER A 17 -6.60 7.49 -13.46
N ILE A 18 -7.63 8.05 -12.83
CA ILE A 18 -8.55 7.27 -11.99
C ILE A 18 -9.18 6.15 -12.82
N ARG A 19 -9.28 4.94 -12.24
CA ARG A 19 -9.92 3.78 -12.86
C ARG A 19 -11.27 4.16 -13.46
N ARG A 20 -11.57 3.65 -14.67
CA ARG A 20 -12.84 3.91 -15.35
C ARG A 20 -13.88 2.85 -15.00
N GLY A 21 -15.14 3.24 -14.85
CA GLY A 21 -16.27 2.32 -14.73
C GLY A 21 -16.67 1.72 -16.07
N ALA A 22 -17.68 0.84 -16.08
CA ALA A 22 -18.21 0.20 -17.29
C ALA A 22 -18.76 1.21 -18.32
N ASN A 23 -19.15 2.41 -17.88
CA ASN A 23 -19.59 3.52 -18.73
C ASN A 23 -18.43 4.33 -19.34
N GLY A 24 -17.17 3.91 -19.12
CA GLY A 24 -15.97 4.61 -19.59
C GLY A 24 -15.64 5.90 -18.82
N GLN A 25 -16.45 6.30 -17.84
CA GLN A 25 -16.20 7.48 -17.01
C GLN A 25 -15.30 7.12 -15.82
N PRO A 26 -14.49 8.07 -15.29
CA PRO A 26 -13.76 7.86 -14.05
C PRO A 26 -14.70 7.42 -12.92
N GLN A 27 -14.26 6.46 -12.12
CA GLN A 27 -14.94 6.08 -10.88
C GLN A 27 -14.85 7.21 -9.84
N SER A 28 -15.71 7.17 -8.81
CA SER A 28 -15.47 7.96 -7.61
C SER A 28 -14.23 7.45 -6.88
N LEU A 29 -13.67 8.26 -5.98
CA LEU A 29 -12.51 7.84 -5.19
C LEU A 29 -12.84 6.58 -4.37
N GLU A 30 -13.99 6.55 -3.72
CA GLU A 30 -14.49 5.42 -2.92
C GLU A 30 -14.64 4.13 -3.74
N ALA A 31 -15.03 4.24 -5.01
CA ALA A 31 -15.15 3.09 -5.90
C ALA A 31 -13.79 2.64 -6.47
N SER A 32 -12.83 3.56 -6.60
CA SER A 32 -11.51 3.27 -7.15
C SER A 32 -10.48 2.81 -6.12
N ILE A 33 -10.66 3.14 -4.84
CA ILE A 33 -9.71 2.89 -3.75
C ILE A 33 -10.30 1.80 -2.85
N PRO A 34 -9.88 0.53 -3.00
CA PRO A 34 -10.47 -0.57 -2.24
C PRO A 34 -9.94 -0.66 -0.79
N ASP A 35 -8.80 -0.05 -0.44
CA ASP A 35 -8.18 -0.08 0.91
C ASP A 35 -7.14 1.07 1.05
N GLY A 36 -6.27 1.03 2.06
CA GLY A 36 -5.34 2.12 2.36
C GLY A 36 -4.00 2.07 1.61
N ASP A 37 -3.67 1.00 0.92
CA ASP A 37 -2.42 0.83 0.14
C ASP A 37 -2.66 0.38 -1.30
N THR A 38 -3.90 0.38 -1.76
CA THR A 38 -4.27 0.02 -3.13
C THR A 38 -5.13 1.10 -3.77
N THR A 39 -4.84 1.44 -5.02
CA THR A 39 -5.71 2.29 -5.85
C THR A 39 -5.93 1.71 -7.23
N GLY A 40 -7.14 1.86 -7.74
CA GLY A 40 -7.50 1.59 -9.12
C GLY A 40 -6.96 2.69 -10.03
N ILE A 41 -6.38 2.29 -11.16
CA ILE A 41 -5.86 3.20 -12.17
C ILE A 41 -6.37 2.84 -13.56
N HIS A 42 -6.25 3.79 -14.48
CA HIS A 42 -6.45 3.60 -15.90
C HIS A 42 -5.24 4.07 -16.72
N ILE A 43 -4.61 3.14 -17.43
CA ILE A 43 -3.50 3.34 -18.40
C ILE A 43 -3.81 2.46 -19.62
N GLU A 44 -4.41 3.03 -20.67
CA GLU A 44 -4.84 2.28 -21.87
C GLU A 44 -5.68 1.01 -21.53
N GLY A 45 -6.36 1.04 -20.40
CA GLY A 45 -6.94 -0.14 -19.74
C GLY A 45 -7.00 0.04 -18.23
N ASN A 46 -7.90 -0.69 -17.56
CA ASN A 46 -8.04 -0.60 -16.10
C ASN A 46 -7.10 -1.59 -15.39
N GLY A 47 -6.48 -1.13 -14.31
CA GLY A 47 -5.65 -1.96 -13.43
C GLY A 47 -5.75 -1.50 -11.97
N SER A 48 -4.97 -2.13 -11.11
CA SER A 48 -4.78 -1.73 -9.70
C SER A 48 -3.30 -1.63 -9.40
N VAL A 49 -2.95 -0.69 -8.53
CA VAL A 49 -1.61 -0.50 -8.01
C VAL A 49 -1.63 -0.70 -6.51
N ARG A 50 -0.76 -1.58 -6.01
CA ARG A 50 -0.43 -1.70 -4.59
C ARG A 50 0.82 -0.88 -4.28
N PHE A 51 0.82 -0.23 -3.13
CA PHE A 51 1.82 0.74 -2.75
C PHE A 51 3.06 0.00 -2.24
N LEU A 52 4.23 0.34 -2.78
CA LEU A 52 5.50 -0.22 -2.31
C LEU A 52 5.92 0.37 -0.96
N GLY A 53 6.60 -0.44 -0.15
CA GLY A 53 7.21 0.01 1.12
C GLY A 53 6.24 0.19 2.28
N VAL A 54 4.94 -0.03 2.05
CA VAL A 54 3.88 0.14 3.06
C VAL A 54 2.87 -0.99 2.95
N ASP A 55 2.17 -1.24 4.05
CA ASP A 55 1.03 -2.14 4.12
C ASP A 55 -0.05 -1.54 5.03
N THR A 56 -1.32 -1.80 4.73
CA THR A 56 -2.44 -1.33 5.54
C THR A 56 -3.29 -2.47 6.07
N PRO A 57 -4.02 -2.26 7.19
CA PRO A 57 -4.88 -3.30 7.73
C PRO A 57 -5.92 -3.75 6.70
N GLU A 58 -5.85 -5.02 6.32
CA GLU A 58 -6.82 -5.66 5.43
C GLU A 58 -8.25 -5.52 5.95
N LYS A 59 -9.23 -5.35 5.06
CA LYS A 59 -10.66 -5.24 5.45
C LYS A 59 -11.41 -6.55 5.29
N ASN A 60 -10.93 -7.39 4.37
CA ASN A 60 -11.52 -8.67 4.01
C ASN A 60 -10.41 -9.71 3.95
N PHE A 61 -10.69 -10.90 4.44
CA PHE A 61 -9.78 -12.02 4.31
C PHE A 61 -10.54 -13.34 4.26
N SER A 62 -9.90 -14.38 3.72
CA SER A 62 -10.44 -15.73 3.70
C SER A 62 -10.30 -16.39 5.07
N LEU A 63 -11.38 -16.98 5.58
CA LEU A 63 -11.32 -17.81 6.78
C LEU A 63 -10.50 -19.08 6.53
N ALA A 64 -9.90 -19.64 7.59
CA ALA A 64 -9.22 -20.92 7.53
C ALA A 64 -10.16 -22.00 6.92
N GLY A 65 -9.66 -22.75 5.94
CA GLY A 65 -10.44 -23.77 5.24
C GLY A 65 -11.47 -23.26 4.22
N SER A 66 -11.54 -21.94 3.97
CA SER A 66 -12.42 -21.34 2.95
C SER A 66 -11.62 -20.49 1.98
N SER A 67 -12.00 -20.48 0.69
CA SER A 67 -11.47 -19.53 -0.29
C SER A 67 -12.31 -18.25 -0.39
N ALA A 68 -13.47 -18.20 0.25
CA ALA A 68 -14.37 -17.05 0.18
C ALA A 68 -13.84 -15.89 1.03
N GLN A 69 -13.72 -14.72 0.42
CA GLN A 69 -13.39 -13.48 1.13
C GLN A 69 -14.54 -13.05 2.04
N ARG A 70 -14.24 -12.83 3.31
CA ARG A 70 -15.20 -12.35 4.31
C ARG A 70 -14.67 -11.07 4.95
N ARG A 71 -15.58 -10.15 5.27
CA ARG A 71 -15.21 -8.96 6.03
C ARG A 71 -14.74 -9.35 7.43
N LEU A 72 -13.71 -8.69 7.94
CA LEU A 72 -13.16 -9.03 9.26
C LEU A 72 -14.09 -8.70 10.44
N ASP A 73 -15.16 -7.92 10.20
CA ASP A 73 -16.24 -7.67 11.17
C ASP A 73 -17.41 -8.67 11.06
N SER A 74 -17.26 -9.75 10.28
CA SER A 74 -18.31 -10.77 10.14
C SER A 74 -18.40 -11.65 11.39
N ALA A 75 -19.59 -12.19 11.64
CA ALA A 75 -19.84 -13.09 12.77
C ALA A 75 -18.95 -14.35 12.74
N GLU A 76 -18.58 -14.82 11.55
CA GLU A 76 -17.69 -15.95 11.40
C GLU A 76 -16.23 -15.63 11.78
N TRP A 77 -15.74 -14.44 11.43
CA TRP A 77 -14.42 -13.98 11.88
C TRP A 77 -14.40 -13.70 13.38
N GLU A 78 -15.47 -13.14 13.93
CA GLU A 78 -15.61 -12.95 15.38
C GLU A 78 -15.59 -14.29 16.12
N ALA A 79 -16.34 -15.29 15.64
CA ALA A 79 -16.34 -16.63 16.23
C ALA A 79 -14.95 -17.30 16.16
N TYR A 80 -14.25 -17.16 15.03
CA TYR A 80 -12.92 -17.74 14.84
C TYR A 80 -11.84 -17.05 15.68
N LEU A 81 -11.82 -15.71 15.73
CA LEU A 81 -10.82 -14.94 16.49
C LEU A 81 -11.12 -14.86 17.99
N THR A 82 -12.32 -15.26 18.43
CA THR A 82 -12.61 -15.42 19.86
C THR A 82 -11.89 -16.64 20.42
N ASP A 83 -11.98 -17.79 19.75
CA ASP A 83 -11.21 -18.99 20.07
C ASP A 83 -11.01 -19.87 18.82
N PRO A 84 -9.83 -19.78 18.16
CA PRO A 84 -9.58 -20.56 16.97
C PRO A 84 -9.43 -22.05 17.29
N PHE A 85 -9.16 -22.45 18.54
CA PHE A 85 -8.90 -23.83 18.92
C PHE A 85 -10.17 -24.67 19.15
N LEU A 86 -11.36 -24.10 18.90
CA LEU A 86 -12.60 -24.85 19.00
C LEU A 86 -12.63 -26.02 18.00
N PRO A 87 -13.15 -27.21 18.39
CA PRO A 87 -13.11 -28.40 17.53
C PRO A 87 -13.69 -28.22 16.12
N GLN A 88 -14.65 -27.31 15.96
CA GLN A 88 -15.28 -27.00 14.67
C GLN A 88 -14.33 -26.41 13.61
N PHE A 89 -13.19 -25.84 14.02
CA PHE A 89 -12.19 -25.26 13.12
C PHE A 89 -11.07 -26.23 12.75
N GLY A 90 -11.14 -27.46 13.27
CA GLY A 90 -10.14 -28.50 13.06
C GLY A 90 -8.96 -28.41 14.04
N PRO A 91 -8.14 -29.47 14.11
CA PRO A 91 -7.00 -29.50 15.01
C PRO A 91 -5.86 -28.61 14.50
N PHE A 92 -5.19 -27.94 15.43
CA PHE A 92 -3.88 -27.34 15.19
C PHE A 92 -2.80 -28.32 15.63
N ASP A 93 -1.85 -28.60 14.74
CA ASP A 93 -0.63 -29.34 15.10
C ASP A 93 0.39 -28.36 15.70
N LEU A 94 0.12 -27.96 16.94
CA LEU A 94 0.94 -27.02 17.71
C LEU A 94 1.33 -27.65 19.05
N ASP A 95 2.53 -27.33 19.52
CA ASP A 95 2.95 -27.66 20.88
C ASP A 95 2.01 -27.01 21.91
N THR A 96 1.83 -27.66 23.06
CA THR A 96 0.88 -27.21 24.10
C THR A 96 1.23 -25.81 24.60
N ASP A 97 2.52 -25.52 24.82
CA ASP A 97 2.95 -24.20 25.33
C ASP A 97 2.70 -23.09 24.30
N LEU A 98 2.89 -23.39 23.01
CA LEU A 98 2.58 -22.45 21.93
C LEU A 98 1.08 -22.21 21.80
N ALA A 99 0.27 -23.27 21.90
CA ALA A 99 -1.19 -23.14 21.87
C ALA A 99 -1.69 -22.29 23.05
N ASP A 100 -1.18 -22.52 24.26
CA ASP A 100 -1.54 -21.74 25.45
C ASP A 100 -1.09 -20.29 25.34
N HIS A 101 0.10 -20.03 24.80
CA HIS A 101 0.53 -18.66 24.50
C HIS A 101 -0.43 -17.97 23.54
N LEU A 102 -0.77 -18.61 22.41
CA LEU A 102 -1.62 -18.03 21.38
C LEU A 102 -3.05 -17.76 21.87
N ARG A 103 -3.61 -18.61 22.73
CA ARG A 103 -4.91 -18.37 23.38
C ARG A 103 -4.99 -17.05 24.14
N THR A 104 -3.85 -16.51 24.61
CA THR A 104 -3.79 -15.19 25.27
C THR A 104 -3.71 -14.01 24.29
N ARG A 105 -3.53 -14.27 22.99
CA ARG A 105 -3.33 -13.26 21.94
C ARG A 105 -4.58 -13.00 21.10
N PHE A 106 -5.56 -13.90 21.18
CA PHE A 106 -6.84 -13.79 20.50
C PHE A 106 -7.92 -13.32 21.47
N GLY A 107 -9.05 -12.87 20.95
CA GLY A 107 -10.13 -12.39 21.78
C GLY A 107 -11.23 -11.68 21.01
N VAL A 108 -12.33 -11.45 21.74
CA VAL A 108 -13.53 -10.76 21.26
C VAL A 108 -13.17 -9.41 20.64
N GLY A 109 -13.73 -9.12 19.48
CA GLY A 109 -13.59 -7.85 18.78
C GLY A 109 -12.25 -7.64 18.07
N ALA A 110 -11.36 -8.63 18.03
CA ALA A 110 -10.07 -8.48 17.32
C ALA A 110 -10.26 -8.15 15.83
N GLY A 111 -11.15 -8.89 15.14
CA GLY A 111 -11.47 -8.64 13.73
C GLY A 111 -12.16 -7.30 13.51
N ILE A 112 -13.07 -6.91 14.41
CA ILE A 112 -13.74 -5.60 14.39
C ILE A 112 -12.72 -4.47 14.56
N ASN A 113 -11.79 -4.58 15.51
CA ASN A 113 -10.75 -3.58 15.73
C ASN A 113 -9.84 -3.44 14.51
N HIS A 114 -9.39 -4.56 13.94
CA HIS A 114 -8.59 -4.55 12.70
C HIS A 114 -9.35 -3.88 11.55
N ARG A 115 -10.64 -4.22 11.41
CA ARG A 115 -11.52 -3.64 10.40
C ARG A 115 -11.63 -2.11 10.53
N VAL A 116 -11.75 -1.59 11.75
CA VAL A 116 -11.80 -0.14 12.03
C VAL A 116 -10.54 0.55 11.54
N HIS A 117 -9.36 -0.03 11.77
CA HIS A 117 -8.11 0.54 11.26
C HIS A 117 -8.03 0.47 9.74
N GLY A 118 -8.53 -0.59 9.11
CA GLY A 118 -8.64 -0.67 7.64
C GLY A 118 -9.55 0.42 7.05
N ASP A 119 -10.68 0.71 7.69
CA ASP A 119 -11.55 1.85 7.30
C ASP A 119 -10.88 3.21 7.50
N ASN A 120 -10.11 3.36 8.58
CA ASN A 120 -9.35 4.59 8.81
C ASN A 120 -8.28 4.78 7.73
N ALA A 121 -7.57 3.72 7.34
CA ALA A 121 -6.53 3.78 6.32
C ALA A 121 -7.08 4.12 4.94
N GLU A 122 -8.18 3.49 4.52
CA GLU A 122 -8.89 3.84 3.27
C GLU A 122 -9.31 5.31 3.25
N ARG A 123 -9.95 5.78 4.34
CA ARG A 123 -10.38 7.18 4.44
C ARG A 123 -9.21 8.16 4.41
N ALA A 124 -8.08 7.80 5.02
CA ALA A 124 -6.85 8.58 4.96
C ALA A 124 -6.36 8.72 3.52
N LEU A 125 -6.28 7.60 2.77
CA LEU A 125 -5.84 7.62 1.37
C LEU A 125 -6.80 8.44 0.48
N ILE A 126 -8.11 8.24 0.61
CA ILE A 126 -9.12 9.03 -0.10
C ILE A 126 -8.95 10.52 0.20
N GLY A 127 -8.76 10.87 1.48
CA GLY A 127 -8.56 12.26 1.91
C GLY A 127 -7.31 12.89 1.32
N LEU A 128 -6.19 12.16 1.26
CA LEU A 128 -4.95 12.61 0.64
C LEU A 128 -5.11 12.89 -0.86
N ILE A 129 -5.72 11.97 -1.60
CA ILE A 129 -5.93 12.11 -3.04
C ILE A 129 -6.92 13.24 -3.32
N GLN A 130 -8.01 13.35 -2.56
CA GLN A 130 -8.99 14.43 -2.69
C GLN A 130 -8.36 15.80 -2.39
N ALA A 131 -7.49 15.89 -1.39
CA ALA A 131 -6.76 17.12 -1.07
C ALA A 131 -5.82 17.52 -2.22
N ASP A 132 -5.14 16.55 -2.86
CA ASP A 132 -4.27 16.81 -4.00
C ASP A 132 -5.05 17.21 -5.26
N MET A 133 -6.21 16.59 -5.51
CA MET A 133 -7.15 17.04 -6.56
C MET A 133 -7.55 18.50 -6.35
N ASN A 134 -7.93 18.87 -5.12
CA ASN A 134 -8.32 20.23 -4.78
C ASN A 134 -7.14 21.20 -4.94
N ALA A 135 -5.95 20.83 -4.46
CA ALA A 135 -4.76 21.66 -4.56
C ALA A 135 -4.34 21.94 -6.01
N LEU A 136 -4.56 20.99 -6.91
CA LEU A 136 -4.28 21.14 -8.34
C LEU A 136 -5.45 21.77 -9.12
N GLY A 137 -6.60 22.01 -8.48
CA GLY A 137 -7.82 22.46 -9.16
C GLY A 137 -8.36 21.44 -10.17
N GLN A 138 -8.14 20.14 -9.91
CA GLN A 138 -8.49 19.05 -10.80
C GLN A 138 -9.71 18.27 -10.28
N THR A 139 -10.43 17.65 -11.20
CA THR A 139 -11.53 16.73 -10.91
C THR A 139 -11.12 15.30 -11.24
N SER A 140 -11.98 14.31 -10.95
CA SER A 140 -11.67 12.90 -11.24
C SER A 140 -11.44 12.61 -12.73
N SER A 141 -11.92 13.49 -13.61
CA SER A 141 -11.72 13.38 -15.07
C SER A 141 -10.39 13.92 -15.57
N THR A 142 -9.75 14.82 -14.79
CA THR A 142 -8.51 15.49 -15.18
C THR A 142 -7.32 15.11 -14.29
N PHE A 143 -7.60 14.51 -13.13
CA PHE A 143 -6.57 14.11 -12.18
C PHE A 143 -5.76 12.92 -12.70
N GLY A 144 -4.45 12.98 -12.52
CA GLY A 144 -3.52 11.93 -12.88
C GLY A 144 -2.66 11.50 -11.70
N TYR A 145 -2.34 10.21 -11.66
CA TYR A 145 -1.31 9.62 -10.82
C TYR A 145 0.02 9.61 -11.56
N PHE A 146 1.09 9.91 -10.86
CA PHE A 146 2.45 9.58 -11.26
C PHE A 146 2.87 8.30 -10.54
N LEU A 147 3.30 7.31 -11.31
CA LEU A 147 3.66 5.98 -10.85
C LEU A 147 5.17 5.79 -11.03
N SER A 148 5.82 5.41 -9.94
CA SER A 148 7.25 5.09 -9.90
C SER A 148 7.43 3.63 -9.52
N PHE A 149 7.62 2.77 -10.50
CA PHE A 149 7.86 1.34 -10.29
C PHE A 149 9.29 1.11 -9.75
N SER A 150 9.47 -0.03 -9.10
CA SER A 150 10.79 -0.54 -8.69
C SER A 150 11.14 -1.79 -9.51
N PHE A 151 12.01 -2.67 -9.00
CA PHE A 151 12.48 -3.85 -9.75
C PHE A 151 11.33 -4.79 -10.10
N GLU A 152 10.48 -5.07 -9.11
CA GLU A 152 9.26 -5.84 -9.32
C GLU A 152 8.13 -4.88 -9.71
N VAL A 153 7.65 -5.03 -10.94
CA VAL A 153 6.57 -4.19 -11.48
C VAL A 153 5.20 -4.74 -11.12
N PHE A 154 5.07 -6.06 -10.97
CA PHE A 154 3.82 -6.73 -10.67
C PHE A 154 3.96 -7.68 -9.48
N ASP A 155 2.90 -7.82 -8.69
CA ASP A 155 2.76 -8.94 -7.75
C ASP A 155 2.14 -10.18 -8.42
N SER A 156 2.07 -11.28 -7.66
CA SER A 156 1.48 -12.55 -8.13
C SER A 156 -0.02 -12.47 -8.43
N PHE A 157 -0.70 -11.41 -7.98
CA PHE A 157 -2.12 -11.15 -8.26
C PHE A 157 -2.31 -10.23 -9.48
N GLY A 158 -1.22 -9.86 -10.17
CA GLY A 158 -1.25 -9.00 -11.36
C GLY A 158 -1.49 -7.52 -11.05
N ARG A 159 -1.34 -7.10 -9.79
CA ARG A 159 -1.36 -5.68 -9.42
C ARG A 159 -0.01 -5.06 -9.69
N PHE A 160 -0.01 -3.83 -10.17
CA PHE A 160 1.19 -3.03 -10.27
C PHE A 160 1.77 -2.74 -8.87
N LEU A 161 3.09 -2.66 -8.76
CA LEU A 161 3.79 -2.28 -7.54
C LEU A 161 4.51 -0.95 -7.76
N ALA A 162 4.11 0.11 -7.06
CA ALA A 162 4.70 1.43 -7.26
C ALA A 162 4.71 2.32 -6.01
N PHE A 163 5.62 3.28 -6.03
CA PHE A 163 5.46 4.53 -5.28
C PHE A 163 4.56 5.47 -6.09
N ILE A 164 3.54 6.03 -5.44
CA ILE A 164 2.50 6.81 -6.12
C ILE A 164 2.51 8.25 -5.61
N ASN A 165 2.35 9.20 -6.53
CA ASN A 165 2.16 10.61 -6.21
C ASN A 165 1.14 11.23 -7.17
N ARG A 166 0.71 12.47 -6.92
CA ARG A 166 -0.05 13.25 -7.90
C ARG A 166 0.81 13.56 -9.13
N HIS A 167 0.22 13.47 -10.32
CA HIS A 167 0.90 13.88 -11.55
C HIS A 167 0.97 15.41 -11.61
N GLN A 168 2.17 15.92 -11.34
CA GLN A 168 2.45 17.35 -11.32
C GLN A 168 3.72 17.61 -12.14
N PRO A 169 3.62 17.86 -13.46
CA PRO A 169 4.77 18.04 -14.36
C PRO A 169 5.76 19.09 -13.85
N ASN A 170 5.26 20.25 -13.44
CA ASN A 170 6.06 21.24 -12.73
C ASN A 170 6.04 20.96 -11.23
N GLY A 171 7.10 20.35 -10.71
CA GLY A 171 7.21 19.95 -9.30
C GLY A 171 7.11 21.08 -8.27
N ASN A 172 7.05 22.35 -8.69
CA ASN A 172 6.92 23.51 -7.79
C ASN A 172 5.68 24.37 -8.06
N SER A 173 4.77 23.97 -8.95
CA SER A 173 3.52 24.69 -9.23
C SER A 173 2.31 23.76 -9.11
N PRO A 174 1.24 24.14 -8.36
CA PRO A 174 1.03 25.42 -7.67
C PRO A 174 1.83 25.56 -6.35
N GLY A 175 2.53 24.51 -5.94
CA GLY A 175 3.47 24.50 -4.83
C GLY A 175 4.40 23.30 -4.97
N PRO A 176 5.31 23.07 -4.01
CA PRO A 176 6.20 21.91 -4.04
C PRO A 176 5.38 20.62 -4.08
N ARG A 177 5.81 19.66 -4.91
CA ARG A 177 5.23 18.32 -4.95
C ARG A 177 5.41 17.68 -3.56
N PRO A 178 4.33 17.17 -2.94
CA PRO A 178 4.43 16.56 -1.63
C PRO A 178 5.21 15.24 -1.71
N PRO A 179 5.58 14.65 -0.55
CA PRO A 179 5.99 13.26 -0.49
C PRO A 179 4.96 12.33 -1.14
N THR A 180 5.39 11.11 -1.49
CA THR A 180 4.50 10.10 -2.08
C THR A 180 3.35 9.76 -1.16
N TYR A 181 2.25 9.23 -1.70
CA TYR A 181 1.15 8.75 -0.86
C TYR A 181 1.63 7.65 0.10
N ASN A 182 2.58 6.82 -0.32
CA ASN A 182 3.25 5.83 0.53
C ASN A 182 3.83 6.48 1.79
N GLU A 183 4.63 7.53 1.64
CA GLU A 183 5.26 8.26 2.76
C GLU A 183 4.23 9.02 3.60
N ARG A 184 3.23 9.64 2.97
CA ARG A 184 2.18 10.39 3.69
C ARG A 184 1.25 9.46 4.49
N MET A 185 1.02 8.25 4.02
CA MET A 185 0.26 7.23 4.77
C MET A 185 1.03 6.76 6.01
N LEU A 186 2.35 6.61 5.92
CA LEU A 186 3.22 6.35 7.07
C LEU A 186 3.19 7.53 8.06
N GLU A 187 3.33 8.75 7.57
CA GLU A 187 3.31 9.98 8.38
C GLU A 187 2.00 10.13 9.18
N GLN A 188 0.87 9.70 8.61
CA GLN A 188 -0.43 9.72 9.31
C GLN A 188 -0.66 8.54 10.26
N GLY A 189 0.27 7.59 10.36
CA GLY A 189 0.05 6.34 11.10
C GLY A 189 -1.06 5.48 10.50
N ALA A 190 -1.40 5.71 9.23
CA ALA A 190 -2.46 5.02 8.52
C ALA A 190 -1.96 3.79 7.76
N ALA A 191 -0.64 3.64 7.64
CA ALA A 191 0.03 2.46 7.12
C ALA A 191 1.22 2.08 8.02
N MET A 192 1.64 0.82 7.92
CA MET A 192 2.87 0.31 8.52
C MET A 192 3.96 0.14 7.46
N PRO A 193 5.25 0.30 7.82
CA PRO A 193 6.32 0.01 6.89
C PRO A 193 6.36 -1.48 6.55
N PHE A 194 6.33 -1.80 5.26
CA PHE A 194 6.43 -3.16 4.76
C PHE A 194 7.57 -3.24 3.75
N PHE A 195 8.68 -3.82 4.20
CA PHE A 195 9.94 -3.79 3.48
C PHE A 195 10.08 -4.98 2.54
N VAL A 196 9.71 -4.79 1.28
CA VAL A 196 10.14 -5.68 0.19
C VAL A 196 11.48 -5.17 -0.34
N TRP A 197 12.58 -5.67 0.22
CA TRP A 197 13.90 -5.33 -0.29
C TRP A 197 14.11 -5.93 -1.69
N PRO A 198 14.77 -5.23 -2.65
CA PRO A 198 15.38 -3.91 -2.56
C PRO A 198 14.49 -2.76 -3.03
N ASN A 199 13.16 -2.91 -3.04
CA ASN A 199 12.22 -1.95 -3.63
C ASN A 199 11.98 -0.67 -2.81
N ILE A 200 12.91 -0.26 -1.94
CA ILE A 200 12.82 0.91 -1.08
C ILE A 200 14.03 1.82 -1.24
N ASP A 201 13.91 3.09 -0.85
CA ASP A 201 15.04 4.03 -0.86
C ASP A 201 16.15 3.60 0.13
N PRO A 202 17.45 3.70 -0.23
CA PRO A 202 18.01 4.07 -1.54
C PRO A 202 18.18 2.88 -2.51
N PHE A 203 17.92 1.66 -2.05
CA PHE A 203 18.19 0.40 -2.77
C PHE A 203 17.43 0.26 -4.09
N ARG A 204 16.26 0.89 -4.22
CA ARG A 204 15.42 0.87 -5.43
C ARG A 204 16.05 1.52 -6.64
N GLU A 205 17.08 2.35 -6.44
CA GLU A 205 17.80 3.04 -7.51
C GLU A 205 19.05 2.25 -7.96
N SER A 206 19.34 1.12 -7.33
CA SER A 206 20.45 0.26 -7.75
C SER A 206 20.19 -0.35 -9.14
N PRO A 207 21.22 -0.62 -9.95
CA PRO A 207 21.05 -1.18 -11.29
C PRO A 207 20.66 -2.68 -11.28
N SER A 208 20.90 -3.39 -10.18
CA SER A 208 20.47 -4.78 -9.99
C SER A 208 20.20 -5.07 -8.51
N MET A 209 19.54 -6.20 -8.23
CA MET A 209 19.37 -6.67 -6.85
C MET A 209 20.71 -6.94 -6.16
N LEU A 210 21.71 -7.44 -6.89
CA LEU A 210 23.04 -7.69 -6.30
C LEU A 210 23.74 -6.36 -5.94
N ASP A 211 23.57 -5.33 -6.76
CA ASP A 211 24.12 -3.99 -6.51
C ASP A 211 23.36 -3.22 -5.42
N ALA A 212 22.17 -3.69 -5.02
CA ALA A 212 21.41 -3.16 -3.90
C ALA A 212 21.95 -3.66 -2.54
N VAL A 213 22.80 -4.69 -2.52
CA VAL A 213 23.39 -5.22 -1.29
C VAL A 213 24.44 -4.23 -0.78
N ILE A 214 24.18 -3.64 0.38
CA ILE A 214 25.14 -2.75 1.02
C ILE A 214 26.36 -3.51 1.53
N ALA A 215 27.52 -2.85 1.50
CA ALA A 215 28.74 -3.43 2.03
C ALA A 215 28.60 -3.70 3.56
N PRO A 216 29.16 -4.80 4.07
CA PRO A 216 29.15 -5.08 5.51
C PRO A 216 29.66 -3.91 6.34
N GLY A 217 28.96 -3.58 7.43
CA GLY A 217 29.32 -2.48 8.33
C GLY A 217 28.93 -1.07 7.87
N THR A 218 28.33 -0.91 6.68
CA THR A 218 27.99 0.43 6.13
C THR A 218 26.55 0.87 6.39
N ALA A 219 25.71 0.04 7.01
CA ALA A 219 24.28 0.32 7.19
C ALA A 219 23.99 1.65 7.91
N SER A 220 24.74 1.95 8.98
CA SER A 220 24.58 3.22 9.71
C SER A 220 24.96 4.42 8.84
N GLN A 221 26.00 4.29 8.02
CA GLN A 221 26.41 5.36 7.12
C GLN A 221 25.32 5.62 6.08
N VAL A 222 24.76 4.57 5.48
CA VAL A 222 23.66 4.68 4.51
C VAL A 222 22.43 5.36 5.13
N ALA A 223 22.08 4.99 6.36
CA ALA A 223 20.97 5.61 7.08
C ALA A 223 21.17 7.12 7.31
N GLU A 224 22.40 7.53 7.62
CA GLU A 224 22.73 8.94 7.87
C GLU A 224 22.88 9.75 6.58
N THR A 225 23.44 9.19 5.50
CA THR A 225 23.71 9.94 4.27
C THR A 225 22.51 10.04 3.33
N THR A 226 21.56 9.12 3.40
CA THR A 226 20.36 9.14 2.56
C THR A 226 19.31 10.09 3.16
N PRO A 227 18.91 11.19 2.45
CA PRO A 227 17.99 12.19 2.99
C PRO A 227 16.63 11.62 3.43
N GLY A 228 16.08 10.65 2.68
CA GLY A 228 14.82 9.98 3.02
C GLY A 228 14.91 9.19 4.33
N LEU A 229 15.96 8.36 4.45
CA LEU A 229 16.20 7.58 5.67
C LEU A 229 16.49 8.44 6.89
N ARG A 230 17.29 9.51 6.74
CA ARG A 230 17.57 10.46 7.83
C ARG A 230 16.29 11.10 8.34
N ARG A 231 15.46 11.65 7.43
CA ARG A 231 14.17 12.24 7.78
C ARG A 231 13.27 11.25 8.50
N ALA A 232 13.20 10.01 8.02
CA ALA A 232 12.39 8.97 8.66
C ALA A 232 12.82 8.70 10.11
N ARG A 233 14.12 8.79 10.43
CA ARG A 233 14.64 8.64 11.81
C ARG A 233 14.34 9.82 12.71
N GLU A 234 14.25 11.03 12.16
CA GLU A 234 13.93 12.25 12.92
C GLU A 234 12.43 12.35 13.27
N LEU A 235 11.57 11.59 12.58
CA LEU A 235 10.13 11.55 12.82
C LEU A 235 9.68 10.56 13.91
N VAL A 236 10.60 9.75 14.46
CA VAL A 236 10.36 8.77 15.53
C VAL A 236 10.93 9.28 16.85
#